data_AF-A0A8K0MHF0-F1
#
_entry.id   AF-A0A8K0MHF0-F1
#
_cell.length_a   1.000
_cell.length_b   1.000
_cell.length_c   1.000
_cell.angle_alpha   90.00
_cell.angle_beta   90.00
_cell.angle_gamma   90.00
#
_symmetry.space_group_name_H-M   'P 1'
#
loop_
_entity.id
_entity.type
_entity.pdbx_description
1 polymer ?
#
loop_
_entity_poly.entity_id
_entity_poly.type
_entity_poly.pdbx_seq_one_letter_code
_entity_poly.pdbx_strand_id
1 'polypeptide(L)'
;MSPFFYMLNGISEPNLKQVCVTSLQDELQSKLQRSIAATKKDMTAISIGQIHQMALIASEKLCEQETFLHNLLDKRPMIQKACRKPDLQNKPYSCKTKDHFLKINKKIKH
;
A
#
# COMPACT_ATOMS: atom_id res chain seq x y z
N MET A 1 23.68 -17.67 8.44
CA MET A 1 23.44 -16.29 7.98
C MET A 1 23.74 -15.35 9.13
N SER A 2 24.80 -14.56 9.04
CA SER A 2 25.15 -13.55 10.04
C SER A 2 24.22 -12.33 9.89
N PRO A 3 23.56 -11.85 10.94
CA PRO A 3 22.82 -10.60 10.88
C PRO A 3 23.79 -9.43 10.66
N PHE A 4 23.55 -8.62 9.63
CA PHE A 4 24.26 -7.37 9.42
C PHE A 4 23.69 -6.32 10.39
N PHE A 5 24.45 -5.94 11.41
CA PHE A 5 24.10 -4.83 12.29
C PHE A 5 24.80 -3.56 11.78
N TYR A 6 24.01 -2.51 11.47
CA TYR A 6 24.53 -1.22 11.02
C TYR A 6 24.36 -0.16 12.12
N MET A 7 25.42 0.60 12.40
CA MET A 7 25.44 1.61 13.45
C MET A 7 24.66 2.86 12.99
N LEU A 8 23.50 3.11 13.60
CA LEU A 8 22.56 4.16 13.18
C LEU A 8 23.00 5.60 13.53
N ASN A 9 24.07 5.77 14.31
CA ASN A 9 24.61 7.08 14.74
C ASN A 9 25.93 7.48 14.05
N GLY A 10 26.34 6.78 13.00
CA GLY A 10 27.53 7.13 12.19
C GLY A 10 27.24 8.10 11.05
N ILE A 11 28.27 8.42 10.25
CA ILE A 11 28.20 9.27 9.05
C ILE A 11 27.00 8.84 8.19
N SER A 12 26.14 9.80 7.86
CA SER A 12 24.90 9.60 7.10
C SER A 12 25.22 9.22 5.65
N GLU A 13 25.58 7.96 5.42
CA GLU A 13 25.80 7.41 4.09
C GLU A 13 24.48 7.38 3.30
N PRO A 14 24.33 8.15 2.21
CA PRO A 14 23.11 8.17 1.40
C PRO A 14 22.74 6.79 0.86
N ASN A 15 23.77 5.97 0.59
CA ASN A 15 23.62 4.58 0.15
C ASN A 15 22.92 3.71 1.19
N LEU A 16 23.16 3.91 2.49
CA LEU A 16 22.54 3.11 3.53
C LEU A 16 21.03 3.40 3.64
N LYS A 17 20.63 4.67 3.47
CA LYS A 17 19.22 5.06 3.46
C LYS A 17 18.48 4.44 2.28
N GLN A 18 19.11 4.41 1.10
CA GLN A 18 18.56 3.75 -0.07
C GLN A 18 18.44 2.24 0.13
N VAL A 19 19.49 1.58 0.62
CA VAL A 19 19.47 0.15 0.93
C VAL A 19 18.35 -0.20 1.92
N CYS A 20 18.16 0.61 2.95
CA CYS A 20 17.06 0.44 3.90
C CYS A 20 15.70 0.48 3.20
N VAL A 21 15.45 1.47 2.34
CA VAL A 21 14.18 1.57 1.58
C VAL A 21 14.01 0.41 0.61
N THR A 22 15.06 0.01 -0.12
CA THR A 22 15.00 -1.06 -1.12
C THR A 22 14.97 -2.46 -0.53
N SER A 23 15.31 -2.62 0.76
CA SER A 23 15.22 -3.92 1.45
C SER A 23 13.80 -4.29 1.86
N LEU A 24 12.85 -3.34 1.78
CA LEU A 24 11.45 -3.57 2.11
C LEU A 24 10.73 -4.29 0.97
N GLN A 25 9.60 -4.93 1.29
CA GLN A 25 8.74 -5.54 0.29
C GLN A 25 8.17 -4.49 -0.68
N ASP A 26 8.01 -4.86 -1.94
CA ASP A 26 7.65 -3.95 -3.05
C ASP A 26 6.48 -3.00 -2.74
N GLU A 27 5.42 -3.53 -2.10
CA GLU A 27 4.21 -2.74 -1.79
C GLU A 27 4.46 -1.69 -0.71
N LEU A 28 5.19 -2.07 0.35
CA LEU A 28 5.60 -1.16 1.42
C LEU A 28 6.63 -0.15 0.92
N GLN A 29 7.60 -0.61 0.14
CA GLN A 29 8.61 0.23 -0.49
C GLN A 29 7.96 1.31 -1.36
N SER A 30 6.99 0.93 -2.20
CA SER A 30 6.28 1.86 -3.08
C SER A 30 5.55 2.95 -2.29
N LYS A 31 4.90 2.58 -1.19
CA LYS A 31 4.16 3.52 -0.33
C LYS A 31 5.12 4.44 0.44
N LEU A 32 6.23 3.89 0.93
CA LEU A 32 7.30 4.63 1.59
C LEU A 32 8.00 5.62 0.64
N GLN A 33 8.30 5.22 -0.58
CA GLN A 33 8.88 6.11 -1.59
C GLN A 33 7.94 7.28 -1.91
N ARG A 34 6.62 7.02 -1.99
CA ARG A 34 5.62 8.09 -2.13
C ARG A 34 5.58 9.02 -0.92
N SER A 35 5.67 8.49 0.31
CA SER A 35 5.70 9.33 1.51
C SER A 35 6.97 10.18 1.59
N ILE A 36 8.12 9.61 1.24
CA ILE A 36 9.39 10.33 1.13
C ILE A 36 9.26 11.46 0.10
N ALA A 37 8.77 11.17 -1.10
CA ALA A 37 8.56 12.17 -2.15
C ALA A 37 7.59 13.29 -1.71
N ALA A 38 6.56 12.96 -0.95
CA ALA A 38 5.60 13.94 -0.42
C ALA A 38 6.23 14.92 0.58
N THR A 39 7.33 14.56 1.25
CA THR A 39 8.04 15.50 2.14
C THR A 39 8.76 16.62 1.40
N LYS A 40 8.97 16.48 0.07
CA LYS A 40 9.77 17.39 -0.76
C LYS A 40 11.19 17.64 -0.22
N LYS A 41 11.71 16.73 0.62
CA LYS A 41 13.07 16.77 1.14
C LYS A 41 13.94 15.81 0.35
N ASP A 42 15.20 16.18 0.19
CA ASP A 42 16.23 15.26 -0.31
C ASP A 42 16.51 14.16 0.72
N MET A 43 16.90 12.96 0.29
CA MET A 43 17.24 11.85 1.19
C MET A 43 18.40 12.17 2.13
N THR A 44 19.28 13.08 1.77
CA THR A 44 20.33 13.60 2.66
C THR A 44 19.74 14.28 3.89
N ALA A 45 18.61 15.00 3.75
CA ALA A 45 17.94 15.74 4.81
C ALA A 45 16.95 14.91 5.65
N ILE A 46 16.72 13.64 5.28
CA ILE A 46 15.85 12.71 6.00
C ILE A 46 16.72 11.77 6.82
N SER A 47 16.48 11.71 8.14
CA SER A 47 17.19 10.78 9.03
C SER A 47 16.69 9.35 8.86
N ILE A 48 17.52 8.37 9.21
CA ILE A 48 17.12 6.95 9.18
C ILE A 48 15.94 6.66 10.14
N GLY A 49 15.88 7.34 11.28
CA GLY A 49 14.76 7.26 12.22
C GLY A 49 13.45 7.76 11.61
N GLN A 50 13.50 8.84 10.82
CA GLN A 50 12.33 9.32 10.08
C GLN A 50 11.91 8.34 8.99
N ILE A 51 12.85 7.71 8.27
CA ILE A 51 12.55 6.65 7.29
C ILE A 51 11.85 5.48 7.99
N HIS A 52 12.37 5.06 9.15
CA HIS A 52 11.76 3.99 9.94
C HIS A 52 10.34 4.33 10.39
N GLN A 53 10.11 5.53 10.92
CA GLN A 53 8.76 6.00 11.29
C GLN A 53 7.81 6.05 10.08
N MET A 54 8.28 6.55 8.93
CA MET A 54 7.48 6.55 7.70
C MET A 54 7.16 5.12 7.25
N ALA A 55 8.07 4.17 7.41
CA ALA A 55 7.83 2.77 7.08
C ALA A 55 6.76 2.15 7.99
N LEU A 56 6.80 2.43 9.30
CA LEU A 56 5.77 1.99 10.25
C LEU A 56 4.39 2.53 9.87
N ILE A 57 4.28 3.84 9.65
CA ILE A 57 3.02 4.50 9.24
C ILE A 57 2.53 3.94 7.89
N ALA A 58 3.44 3.70 6.94
CA ALA A 58 3.08 3.13 5.65
C ALA A 58 2.50 1.71 5.81
N SER A 59 3.08 0.90 6.71
CA SER A 59 2.59 -0.44 7.03
C SER A 59 1.21 -0.39 7.66
N GLU A 60 0.99 0.46 8.67
CA GLU A 60 -0.32 0.63 9.30
C GLU A 60 -1.39 1.00 8.26
N LYS A 61 -1.08 1.95 7.38
CA LYS A 61 -1.98 2.35 6.30
C LYS A 61 -2.23 1.25 5.26
N LEU A 62 -1.31 0.31 5.08
CA LEU A 62 -1.55 -0.86 4.21
C LEU A 62 -2.53 -1.82 4.89
N CYS A 63 -2.34 -2.10 6.17
CA CYS A 63 -3.26 -2.93 6.95
C CYS A 63 -4.67 -2.33 7.02
N GLU A 64 -4.80 -1.01 7.22
CA GLU A 64 -6.08 -0.31 7.17
C GLU A 64 -6.76 -0.43 5.81
N GLN A 65 -5.97 -0.27 4.73
CA GLN A 65 -6.47 -0.39 3.36
C GLN A 65 -6.93 -1.81 3.05
N GLU A 66 -6.18 -2.83 3.48
CA GLU A 66 -6.55 -4.23 3.36
C GLU A 66 -7.85 -4.51 4.12
N THR A 67 -7.95 -4.05 5.37
CA THR A 67 -9.15 -4.19 6.20
C THR A 67 -10.37 -3.53 5.56
N PHE A 68 -10.20 -2.32 5.02
CA PHE A 68 -11.26 -1.62 4.30
C PHE A 68 -11.73 -2.40 3.06
N LEU A 69 -10.79 -2.94 2.28
CA LEU A 69 -11.10 -3.74 1.10
C LEU A 69 -11.83 -5.03 1.47
N HIS A 70 -11.40 -5.72 2.54
CA HIS A 70 -12.11 -6.89 3.07
C HIS A 70 -13.55 -6.55 3.45
N ASN A 71 -13.75 -5.48 4.23
CA ASN A 71 -15.09 -5.02 4.62
C ASN A 71 -15.97 -4.67 3.41
N LEU A 72 -15.38 -4.14 2.33
CA LEU A 72 -16.10 -3.84 1.09
C LEU A 72 -16.44 -5.11 0.30
N LEU A 73 -15.54 -6.08 0.26
CA LEU A 73 -15.76 -7.38 -0.36
C LEU A 73 -16.82 -8.20 0.38
N ASP A 74 -16.89 -8.10 1.71
CA ASP A 74 -17.96 -8.75 2.50
C ASP A 74 -19.35 -8.17 2.17
N LYS A 75 -19.40 -6.88 1.79
CA LYS A 75 -20.62 -6.21 1.31
C LYS A 75 -20.91 -6.45 -0.18
N ARG A 76 -20.05 -7.18 -0.90
CA ARG A 76 -20.24 -7.55 -2.31
C ARG A 76 -21.64 -8.06 -2.66
N PRO A 77 -22.24 -9.04 -1.96
CA PRO A 77 -23.57 -9.54 -2.33
C PRO A 77 -24.65 -8.47 -2.22
N MET A 78 -24.55 -7.56 -1.25
CA MET A 78 -25.47 -6.42 -1.11
C MET A 78 -25.29 -5.42 -2.26
N ILE A 79 -24.03 -5.07 -2.59
CA ILE A 79 -23.70 -4.16 -3.69
C ILE A 79 -24.17 -4.75 -5.03
N GLN A 80 -23.96 -6.05 -5.26
CA GLN A 80 -24.44 -6.74 -6.47
C GLN A 80 -25.97 -6.75 -6.56
N LYS A 81 -26.67 -6.99 -5.45
CA LYS A 81 -28.14 -6.91 -5.41
C LYS A 81 -28.62 -5.48 -5.69
N ALA A 82 -27.97 -4.46 -5.14
CA ALA A 82 -28.29 -3.06 -5.42
C ALA A 82 -28.08 -2.71 -6.90
N CYS A 83 -26.99 -3.15 -7.53
CA CYS A 83 -26.75 -2.92 -8.96
C CYS A 83 -27.78 -3.59 -9.88
N ARG A 84 -28.51 -4.61 -9.40
CA ARG A 84 -29.62 -5.25 -10.13
C ARG A 84 -30.94 -4.48 -10.02
N LYS A 85 -31.02 -3.39 -9.24
CA LYS A 85 -32.25 -2.57 -9.19
C LYS A 85 -32.44 -1.80 -10.50
N PRO A 86 -33.63 -1.80 -11.11
CA PRO A 86 -33.88 -1.19 -12.41
C PRO A 86 -33.55 0.32 -12.43
N ASP A 87 -33.77 1.03 -11.32
CA ASP A 87 -33.48 2.46 -11.15
C ASP A 87 -31.97 2.81 -11.25
N LEU A 88 -31.10 1.80 -11.06
CA LEU A 88 -29.65 1.92 -11.14
C LEU A 88 -29.07 1.34 -12.44
N GLN A 89 -29.87 0.58 -13.20
CA GLN A 89 -29.44 -0.03 -14.47
C GLN A 89 -29.48 0.95 -15.66
N ASN A 90 -30.34 1.97 -15.63
CA ASN A 90 -30.54 2.91 -16.75
C ASN A 90 -29.67 4.17 -16.71
N LYS A 91 -28.75 4.32 -15.75
CA LYS A 91 -27.80 5.46 -15.72
C LYS A 91 -26.49 5.09 -16.44
N PRO A 92 -25.71 6.06 -16.98
CA PRO A 92 -24.44 5.79 -17.67
C PRO A 92 -23.39 5.07 -16.80
N TYR A 93 -23.59 5.04 -15.48
CA TYR A 93 -22.82 4.27 -14.50
C TYR A 93 -23.30 2.81 -14.34
N SER A 94 -24.19 2.34 -15.22
CA SER A 94 -24.71 0.97 -15.22
C SER A 94 -23.55 0.00 -15.03
N CYS A 95 -23.72 -0.94 -14.10
CA CYS A 95 -22.79 -2.03 -13.78
C CYS A 95 -22.53 -2.92 -15.01
N LYS A 96 -21.89 -2.40 -16.07
CA LYS A 96 -21.41 -3.13 -17.25
C LYS A 96 -20.09 -3.80 -16.90
N THR A 97 -20.06 -4.58 -15.84
CA THR A 97 -18.85 -5.28 -15.41
C THR A 97 -19.21 -6.70 -15.07
N LYS A 98 -19.45 -7.50 -16.13
CA LYS A 98 -19.42 -8.95 -16.00
C LYS A 98 -18.04 -9.48 -15.57
N ASP A 99 -16.96 -8.68 -15.64
CA ASP A 99 -15.59 -9.19 -15.42
C ASP A 99 -14.60 -8.33 -14.61
N HIS A 100 -14.94 -7.12 -14.12
CA HIS A 100 -13.90 -6.26 -13.54
C HIS A 100 -13.49 -6.59 -12.09
N PHE A 101 -14.37 -7.18 -11.27
CA PHE A 101 -14.07 -7.46 -9.85
C PHE A 101 -13.62 -8.89 -9.57
N LEU A 102 -13.65 -9.78 -10.57
CA LEU A 102 -13.31 -11.21 -10.40
C LEU A 102 -11.79 -11.51 -10.41
N LYS A 103 -10.94 -10.52 -10.69
CA LYS A 103 -9.47 -10.72 -10.73
C LYS A 103 -8.78 -10.63 -9.37
N ILE A 104 -9.45 -10.14 -8.32
CA ILE A 104 -8.84 -9.99 -6.98
C ILE A 104 -8.69 -11.36 -6.29
N ASN A 105 -9.62 -12.29 -6.51
CA ASN A 105 -9.62 -13.61 -5.84
C ASN A 105 -8.61 -14.62 -6.40
N LYS A 106 -7.91 -14.35 -7.51
CA LYS A 106 -6.95 -15.30 -8.11
C LYS A 106 -5.49 -15.10 -7.68
N LYS A 107 -5.18 -14.05 -6.90
CA LYS A 107 -3.82 -13.80 -6.39
C LYS A 107 -3.65 -14.07 -4.90
N ILE A 108 -4.71 -14.42 -4.18
CA ILE A 108 -4.67 -14.77 -2.74
C ILE A 108 -4.97 -16.27 -2.60
N LYS A 109 -4.13 -17.12 -3.19
CA LYS A 109 -3.99 -18.53 -2.82
C LYS A 109 -2.53 -18.89 -3.07
N HIS A 110 -1.80 -19.01 -1.95
CA HIS A 110 -0.49 -19.62 -1.71
C HIS A 110 0.41 -19.87 -2.91
#